data_AF-A0A2V7DL81-F1
#
_entry.id   AF-A0A2V7DL81-F1
#
_cell.length_a   1.000
_cell.length_b   1.000
_cell.length_c   1.000
_cell.angle_alpha   90.00
_cell.angle_beta   90.00
_cell.angle_gamma   90.00
#
_symmetry.space_group_name_H-M   'P 1'
#
loop_
_entity.id
_entity.type
_entity.pdbx_description
1 polymer ?
#
loop_
_entity_poly.entity_id
_entity_poly.type
_entity_poly.pdbx_seq_one_letter_code
_entity_poly.pdbx_strand_id
1 'polypeptide(L)'
;MPGLTLHHATAIVEAALKKGRETNCAPLTIAVLDAGGHLKAFAREDGSGILRPQIATGKAWGALGMGFGSRTFARRLTDNPQQQSFFNALGPLSEGRLVPVPGGVLIRDGSREVIRGRPHRRRRMIRPGPPVTFHRAGIADNTIRIMKSTRGDIMARRDRSVHEPAPGISRRTFVTSTARRTAGLAGILAAGRAPAAWAARELSLLTAVNYAPTSDVKLAELGKRFTKATGVNVRVDHIQSVQMSAKLSAELVSKSGHDIVSLEMHYPWLFQPGLLDVSDIANDLAKKHGDWYAFAKEHAFVKGQWVGVPYLYISFPGSHRIDLFEKVGEKAPDTWEDLLRAGRKLKKLGSPVGFAISQTTDSVSTLYSILWCYGAKDVAADGKTIAINSRETETAIEYVRNLYNDAMDPVVLSWDNAANNQWLNSGKGSWIQNPISHYVVAKEKKMPVAEQTGFHLCPAGPVGRHTVGVPRSLGIWKFSKNVDAARDFLKWFFEPAQYQEWIMSGDNYNHPVWRDMENHRVWDLDPKYKPLKSLAQYSHLYGWPAPPDERIQLVTNTYIIPNMFAKVVTNAASPKDAMVWAETEIKRAFAS
;
A
#
# COMPACT_ATOMS: atom_id res chain seq x y z
N MET A 1 -43.13 6.70 19.91
CA MET A 1 -43.46 6.86 18.48
C MET A 1 -43.43 5.49 17.82
N PRO A 2 -44.23 5.22 16.76
CA PRO A 2 -44.05 4.02 15.95
C PRO A 2 -42.66 4.09 15.28
N GLY A 3 -41.97 2.95 15.20
CA GLY A 3 -40.64 2.86 14.58
C GLY A 3 -40.67 3.15 13.07
N LEU A 4 -39.49 3.17 12.44
CA LEU A 4 -39.38 3.33 10.98
C LEU A 4 -40.18 2.23 10.26
N THR A 5 -41.23 2.61 9.53
CA THR A 5 -42.06 1.69 8.75
C THR A 5 -41.44 1.45 7.37
N LEU A 6 -41.84 0.36 6.71
CA LEU A 6 -41.43 0.09 5.32
C LEU A 6 -41.84 1.25 4.39
N HIS A 7 -43.04 1.79 4.55
CA HIS A 7 -43.52 2.93 3.79
C HIS A 7 -42.59 4.15 3.93
N HIS A 8 -42.15 4.49 5.15
CA HIS A 8 -41.18 5.57 5.35
C HIS A 8 -39.82 5.26 4.70
N ALA A 9 -39.33 4.03 4.82
CA ALA A 9 -38.05 3.63 4.24
C ALA A 9 -38.07 3.70 2.69
N THR A 10 -39.15 3.23 2.06
CA THR A 10 -39.34 3.33 0.60
C THR A 10 -39.43 4.77 0.13
N ALA A 11 -40.20 5.63 0.84
CA ALA A 11 -40.30 7.05 0.49
C ALA A 11 -38.94 7.78 0.54
N ILE A 12 -38.07 7.41 1.49
CA ILE A 12 -36.70 7.96 1.58
C ILE A 12 -35.87 7.53 0.37
N VAL A 13 -35.95 6.26 -0.03
CA VAL A 13 -35.24 5.74 -1.21
C VAL A 13 -35.68 6.48 -2.47
N GLU A 14 -37.00 6.60 -2.69
CA GLU A 14 -37.55 7.29 -3.86
C GLU A 14 -37.16 8.76 -3.90
N ALA A 15 -37.26 9.47 -2.77
CA ALA A 15 -36.87 10.87 -2.69
C ALA A 15 -35.36 11.08 -2.96
N ALA A 16 -34.51 10.17 -2.47
CA ALA A 16 -33.07 10.23 -2.69
C ALA A 16 -32.69 9.93 -4.15
N LEU A 17 -33.34 8.95 -4.80
CA LEU A 17 -33.16 8.69 -6.23
C LEU A 17 -33.60 9.89 -7.07
N LYS A 18 -34.80 10.41 -6.80
CA LYS A 18 -35.32 11.61 -7.48
C LYS A 18 -34.34 12.77 -7.34
N LYS A 19 -33.85 13.03 -6.12
CA LYS A 19 -32.90 14.10 -5.89
C LYS A 19 -31.58 13.89 -6.63
N GLY A 20 -31.08 12.65 -6.65
CA GLY A 20 -29.88 12.28 -7.39
C GLY A 20 -29.97 12.56 -8.89
N ARG A 21 -31.15 12.35 -9.49
CA ARG A 21 -31.40 12.71 -10.89
C ARG A 21 -31.50 14.22 -11.09
N GLU A 22 -32.20 14.95 -10.20
CA GLU A 22 -32.26 16.42 -10.22
C GLU A 22 -30.88 17.08 -10.12
N THR A 23 -29.93 16.47 -9.39
CA THR A 23 -28.58 16.99 -9.19
C THR A 23 -27.52 16.33 -10.08
N ASN A 24 -27.95 15.57 -11.10
CA ASN A 24 -27.09 14.89 -12.08
C ASN A 24 -25.97 14.04 -11.44
N CYS A 25 -26.28 13.31 -10.36
CA CYS A 25 -25.32 12.42 -9.72
C CYS A 25 -25.06 11.15 -10.56
N ALA A 26 -23.88 10.56 -10.41
CA ALA A 26 -23.61 9.20 -10.89
C ALA A 26 -24.63 8.18 -10.31
N PRO A 27 -24.81 7.00 -10.92
CA PRO A 27 -25.76 5.99 -10.44
C PRO A 27 -25.62 5.68 -8.94
N LEU A 28 -26.75 5.74 -8.23
CA LEU A 28 -26.84 5.68 -6.78
C LEU A 28 -27.16 4.27 -6.28
N THR A 29 -26.81 4.05 -5.01
CA THR A 29 -27.21 2.88 -4.24
C THR A 29 -27.55 3.35 -2.85
N ILE A 30 -28.78 3.07 -2.42
CA ILE A 30 -29.37 3.61 -1.20
C ILE A 30 -29.81 2.43 -0.35
N ALA A 31 -29.37 2.41 0.90
CA ALA A 31 -29.77 1.44 1.91
C ALA A 31 -30.39 2.19 3.09
N VAL A 32 -31.55 1.74 3.54
CA VAL A 32 -32.24 2.27 4.72
C VAL A 32 -32.36 1.16 5.76
N LEU A 33 -31.82 1.40 6.96
CA LEU A 33 -31.81 0.45 8.07
C LEU A 33 -32.79 0.89 9.17
N ASP A 34 -33.33 -0.06 9.93
CA ASP A 34 -34.03 0.24 11.18
C ASP A 34 -33.06 0.45 12.35
N ALA A 35 -33.62 0.73 13.54
CA ALA A 35 -32.86 0.95 14.76
C ALA A 35 -32.04 -0.26 15.24
N GLY A 36 -32.35 -1.47 14.76
CA GLY A 36 -31.56 -2.68 15.01
C GLY A 36 -30.42 -2.88 14.01
N GLY A 37 -30.29 -1.99 13.03
CA GLY A 37 -29.30 -2.12 11.95
C GLY A 37 -29.73 -3.10 10.87
N HIS A 38 -31.01 -3.49 10.82
CA HIS A 38 -31.54 -4.40 9.81
C HIS A 38 -32.07 -3.63 8.62
N LEU A 39 -31.83 -4.15 7.42
CA LEU A 39 -32.27 -3.54 6.16
C LEU A 39 -33.80 -3.49 6.07
N LYS A 40 -34.35 -2.30 5.82
CA LYS A 40 -35.79 -2.07 5.60
C LYS A 40 -36.11 -1.80 4.14
N ALA A 41 -35.27 -1.02 3.45
CA ALA A 41 -35.43 -0.73 2.03
C ALA A 41 -34.06 -0.57 1.38
N PHE A 42 -33.97 -0.96 0.11
CA PHE A 42 -32.74 -0.89 -0.67
C PHE A 42 -33.07 -0.65 -2.14
N ALA A 43 -32.32 0.24 -2.79
CA ALA A 43 -32.37 0.38 -4.25
C ALA A 43 -30.97 0.62 -4.81
N ARG A 44 -30.75 0.10 -6.02
CA ARG A 44 -29.52 0.25 -6.79
C ARG A 44 -29.90 0.64 -8.21
N GLU A 45 -29.43 1.79 -8.68
CA GLU A 45 -29.60 2.19 -10.08
C GLU A 45 -28.69 1.37 -10.99
N ASP A 46 -29.14 1.18 -12.23
CA ASP A 46 -28.33 0.56 -13.29
C ASP A 46 -27.03 1.35 -13.51
N GLY A 47 -25.93 0.62 -13.76
CA GLY A 47 -24.59 1.21 -13.84
C GLY A 47 -23.93 1.51 -12.48
N SER A 48 -24.60 1.24 -11.36
CA SER A 48 -23.95 1.29 -10.03
C SER A 48 -22.94 0.15 -9.83
N GLY A 49 -21.72 0.45 -9.38
CA GLY A 49 -20.64 -0.54 -9.23
C GLY A 49 -20.92 -1.69 -8.25
N ILE A 50 -20.27 -2.83 -8.45
CA ILE A 50 -20.55 -4.11 -7.76
C ILE A 50 -20.38 -4.08 -6.24
N LEU A 51 -19.54 -3.18 -5.69
CA LEU A 51 -19.32 -3.02 -4.25
C LEU A 51 -20.24 -1.99 -3.59
N ARG A 52 -21.04 -1.24 -4.37
CA ARG A 52 -21.90 -0.17 -3.83
C ARG A 52 -22.98 -0.67 -2.86
N PRO A 53 -23.55 -1.88 -2.97
CA PRO A 53 -24.47 -2.41 -1.97
C PRO A 53 -23.86 -2.53 -0.56
N GLN A 54 -22.67 -3.13 -0.47
CA GLN A 54 -21.95 -3.31 0.81
C GLN A 54 -21.54 -1.95 1.39
N ILE A 55 -21.09 -1.02 0.54
CA ILE A 55 -20.72 0.33 0.94
C ILE A 55 -21.93 1.12 1.45
N ALA A 56 -23.08 1.07 0.76
CA ALA A 56 -24.28 1.80 1.16
C ALA A 56 -24.82 1.28 2.51
N THR A 57 -24.87 -0.03 2.68
CA THR A 57 -25.29 -0.67 3.94
C THR A 57 -24.31 -0.34 5.07
N GLY A 58 -23.00 -0.44 4.84
CA GLY A 58 -22.00 -0.15 5.87
C GLY A 58 -21.95 1.32 6.29
N LYS A 59 -22.24 2.25 5.37
CA LYS A 59 -22.41 3.68 5.70
C LYS A 59 -23.62 3.92 6.60
N ALA A 60 -24.76 3.30 6.29
CA ALA A 60 -25.97 3.43 7.09
C ALA A 60 -25.79 2.80 8.47
N TRP A 61 -25.15 1.62 8.53
CA TRP A 61 -24.87 0.91 9.77
C TRP A 61 -23.88 1.68 10.65
N GLY A 62 -22.81 2.23 10.08
CA GLY A 62 -21.85 3.06 10.80
C GLY A 62 -22.48 4.31 11.41
N ALA A 63 -23.36 5.00 10.67
CA ALA A 63 -24.09 6.15 11.21
C ALA A 63 -25.00 5.76 12.40
N LEU A 64 -25.64 4.59 12.32
CA LEU A 64 -26.49 4.05 13.38
C LEU A 64 -25.69 3.66 14.63
N GLY A 65 -24.62 2.88 14.46
CA GLY A 65 -23.78 2.40 15.57
C GLY A 65 -23.05 3.52 16.32
N MET A 66 -22.71 4.62 15.64
CA MET A 66 -22.03 5.76 16.25
C MET A 66 -22.97 6.80 16.87
N GLY A 67 -24.26 6.80 16.53
CA GLY A 67 -25.22 7.80 17.03
C GLY A 67 -25.07 9.21 16.43
N PHE A 68 -24.24 9.39 15.39
CA PHE A 68 -24.13 10.63 14.62
C PHE A 68 -23.89 10.37 13.13
N GLY A 69 -24.20 11.35 12.27
CA GLY A 69 -24.04 11.25 10.83
C GLY A 69 -22.56 11.21 10.39
N SER A 70 -22.29 10.50 9.30
CA SER A 70 -20.94 10.29 8.73
C SER A 70 -20.20 11.57 8.28
N ARG A 71 -20.89 12.71 8.15
CA ARG A 71 -20.24 14.03 7.93
C ARG A 71 -19.64 14.60 9.21
N THR A 72 -20.28 14.35 10.36
CA THR A 72 -19.73 14.66 11.68
C THR A 72 -18.48 13.83 11.95
N PHE A 73 -18.42 12.60 11.42
CA PHE A 73 -17.22 11.75 11.41
C PHE A 73 -16.05 12.38 10.63
N ALA A 74 -16.28 12.83 9.39
CA ALA A 74 -15.24 13.49 8.60
C ALA A 74 -14.71 14.77 9.28
N ARG A 75 -15.60 15.56 9.89
CA ARG A 75 -15.20 16.78 10.63
C ARG A 75 -14.37 16.46 11.88
N ARG A 76 -14.76 15.44 12.66
CA ARG A 76 -14.05 15.05 13.90
C ARG A 76 -12.66 14.47 13.63
N LEU A 77 -12.45 13.80 12.49
CA LEU A 77 -11.11 13.35 12.07
C LEU A 77 -10.20 14.51 11.66
N THR A 78 -10.74 15.55 11.01
CA THR A 78 -9.99 16.77 10.70
C THR A 78 -9.62 17.55 11.97
N ASP A 79 -10.56 17.64 12.93
CA ASP A 79 -10.40 18.43 14.15
C ASP A 79 -9.55 17.71 15.22
N ASN A 80 -9.47 16.37 15.20
CA ASN A 80 -8.68 15.58 16.15
C ASN A 80 -8.14 14.28 15.52
N PRO A 81 -6.95 14.31 14.90
CA PRO A 81 -6.32 13.15 14.25
C PRO A 81 -6.09 11.95 15.18
N GLN A 82 -6.04 12.14 16.49
CA GLN A 82 -5.87 11.07 17.48
C GLN A 82 -7.09 10.14 17.58
N GLN A 83 -8.27 10.60 17.14
CA GLN A 83 -9.47 9.75 17.09
C GLN A 83 -9.42 8.72 15.96
N GLN A 84 -8.49 8.85 15.00
CA GLN A 84 -8.35 7.90 13.91
C GLN A 84 -8.01 6.49 14.41
N SER A 85 -7.22 6.38 15.49
CA SER A 85 -6.91 5.11 16.16
C SER A 85 -8.15 4.44 16.77
N PHE A 86 -9.08 5.21 17.35
CA PHE A 86 -10.36 4.70 17.85
C PHE A 86 -11.21 4.14 16.71
N PHE A 87 -11.25 4.80 15.56
CA PHE A 87 -12.06 4.35 14.42
C PHE A 87 -11.43 3.19 13.63
N ASN A 88 -10.10 3.11 13.55
CA ASN A 88 -9.40 1.96 12.97
C ASN A 88 -9.64 0.68 13.79
N ALA A 89 -9.76 0.81 15.12
CA ALA A 89 -10.13 -0.30 16.00
C ALA A 89 -11.57 -0.80 15.79
N LEU A 90 -12.46 0.02 15.22
CA LEU A 90 -13.86 -0.37 14.99
C LEU A 90 -14.05 -1.30 13.77
N GLY A 91 -13.08 -1.37 12.84
CA GLY A 91 -13.15 -2.29 11.69
C GLY A 91 -13.25 -3.75 12.13
N PRO A 92 -12.30 -4.27 12.92
CA PRO A 92 -12.37 -5.61 13.49
C PRO A 92 -13.55 -5.80 14.45
N LEU A 93 -13.86 -4.82 15.30
CA LEU A 93 -14.97 -4.89 16.27
C LEU A 93 -16.36 -4.94 15.61
N SER A 94 -16.47 -4.45 14.37
CA SER A 94 -17.72 -4.46 13.60
C SER A 94 -17.81 -5.61 12.59
N GLU A 95 -16.89 -6.58 12.64
CA GLU A 95 -16.78 -7.66 11.64
C GLU A 95 -16.72 -7.13 10.20
N GLY A 96 -16.09 -5.96 9.99
CA GLY A 96 -16.02 -5.32 8.68
C GLY A 96 -17.32 -4.63 8.19
N ARG A 97 -18.35 -4.51 9.05
CA ARG A 97 -19.63 -3.87 8.68
C ARG A 97 -19.56 -2.33 8.65
N LEU A 98 -18.56 -1.73 9.31
CA LEU A 98 -18.39 -0.28 9.34
C LEU A 98 -17.58 0.19 8.13
N VAL A 99 -18.13 1.12 7.36
CA VAL A 99 -17.45 1.73 6.21
C VAL A 99 -17.19 3.22 6.53
N PRO A 100 -15.94 3.62 6.81
CA PRO A 100 -15.59 4.96 7.31
C PRO A 100 -15.49 6.00 6.19
N VAL A 101 -16.52 6.12 5.35
CA VAL A 101 -16.58 7.15 4.30
C VAL A 101 -17.89 7.96 4.37
N PRO A 102 -17.87 9.27 4.07
CA PRO A 102 -19.06 10.12 4.15
C PRO A 102 -20.25 9.60 3.33
N GLY A 103 -21.45 9.69 3.88
CA GLY A 103 -22.72 9.39 3.20
C GLY A 103 -23.85 8.80 4.06
N GLY A 104 -23.57 8.23 5.23
CA GLY A 104 -24.59 7.77 6.19
C GLY A 104 -25.26 8.92 6.96
N VAL A 105 -26.59 8.91 7.05
CA VAL A 105 -27.44 9.93 7.70
C VAL A 105 -28.39 9.26 8.68
N LEU A 106 -28.54 9.83 9.88
CA LEU A 106 -29.50 9.36 10.87
C LEU A 106 -30.90 9.91 10.59
N ILE A 107 -31.89 9.03 10.60
CA ILE A 107 -33.30 9.40 10.58
C ILE A 107 -33.71 9.67 12.03
N ARG A 108 -34.17 10.91 12.29
CA ARG A 108 -34.54 11.38 13.63
C ARG A 108 -35.99 11.81 13.68
N ASP A 109 -36.61 11.67 14.84
CA ASP A 109 -37.94 12.23 15.09
C ASP A 109 -37.91 13.74 15.36
N GLY A 110 -39.08 14.34 15.58
CA GLY A 110 -39.22 15.78 15.89
C GLY A 110 -38.49 16.24 17.15
N SER A 111 -38.06 15.30 18.01
CA SER A 111 -37.28 15.55 19.23
C SER A 111 -35.76 15.39 19.01
N ARG A 112 -35.31 15.18 17.75
CA ARG A 112 -33.92 14.89 17.35
C ARG A 112 -33.37 13.56 17.86
N GLU A 113 -34.21 12.67 18.38
CA GLU A 113 -33.84 11.31 18.78
C GLU A 113 -33.86 10.38 17.57
N VAL A 114 -33.00 9.35 17.57
CA VAL A 114 -33.02 8.31 16.52
C VAL A 114 -34.34 7.54 16.65
N ILE A 115 -35.05 7.30 15.54
CA ILE A 115 -36.35 6.61 15.56
C ILE A 115 -36.17 5.15 16.02
N ARG A 116 -36.38 4.88 17.32
CA ARG A 116 -36.29 3.54 17.92
C ARG A 116 -37.66 2.85 17.92
N GLY A 117 -37.72 1.60 17.44
CA GLY A 117 -38.88 0.73 17.61
C GLY A 117 -38.91 0.17 19.05
N ARG A 118 -40.06 0.22 19.74
CA ARG A 118 -40.21 -0.39 21.08
C ARG A 118 -40.34 -1.91 21.00
N PRO A 119 -39.79 -2.68 21.97
CA PRO A 119 -40.18 -4.07 22.22
C PRO A 119 -41.63 -4.11 22.74
N HIS A 120 -42.41 -5.08 22.27
CA HIS A 120 -43.80 -5.31 22.67
C HIS A 120 -43.94 -5.61 24.18
N ARG A 121 -44.60 -4.74 24.97
CA ARG A 121 -45.44 -5.13 26.13
C ARG A 121 -46.51 -4.07 26.47
N ARG A 122 -47.78 -4.51 26.39
CA ARG A 122 -49.08 -4.10 27.00
C ARG A 122 -49.65 -2.66 26.86
N ARG A 123 -50.98 -2.63 26.64
CA ARG A 123 -51.91 -1.55 26.25
C ARG A 123 -52.10 -0.41 27.28
N ARG A 124 -52.33 0.82 26.79
CA ARG A 124 -53.50 1.69 27.11
C ARG A 124 -53.65 2.86 26.12
N MET A 125 -54.90 3.15 25.73
CA MET A 125 -55.36 4.20 24.80
C MET A 125 -55.32 5.61 25.42
N ILE A 126 -54.94 6.67 24.65
CA ILE A 126 -55.51 8.05 24.63
C ILE A 126 -55.27 8.70 23.23
N ARG A 127 -56.22 9.55 22.77
CA ARG A 127 -56.49 10.17 21.45
C ARG A 127 -55.54 11.33 20.98
N PRO A 128 -55.62 11.82 19.71
CA PRO A 128 -54.63 12.71 19.07
C PRO A 128 -55.00 14.22 19.07
N GLY A 129 -53.99 15.08 18.90
CA GLY A 129 -54.11 16.53 18.61
C GLY A 129 -53.32 16.94 17.34
N PRO A 130 -53.56 18.15 16.77
CA PRO A 130 -53.40 18.46 15.33
C PRO A 130 -52.02 19.03 14.92
N PRO A 131 -51.75 19.21 13.60
CA PRO A 131 -50.40 19.37 13.05
C PRO A 131 -49.95 20.83 12.97
N VAL A 132 -48.63 21.06 12.98
CA VAL A 132 -48.03 22.38 12.72
C VAL A 132 -47.22 22.37 11.42
N THR A 133 -47.49 23.39 10.62
CA THR A 133 -47.04 23.75 9.27
C THR A 133 -45.60 24.30 9.21
N PHE A 134 -44.99 24.20 8.03
CA PHE A 134 -43.68 24.79 7.69
C PHE A 134 -43.84 26.18 7.06
N HIS A 135 -42.97 27.14 7.44
CA HIS A 135 -42.82 28.44 6.77
C HIS A 135 -41.65 28.45 5.78
N ARG A 136 -41.93 28.99 4.59
CA ARG A 136 -40.98 29.42 3.55
C ARG A 136 -40.58 30.89 3.79
N ALA A 137 -39.34 31.24 3.44
CA ALA A 137 -38.97 32.58 2.99
C ALA A 137 -37.85 32.47 1.95
N GLY A 138 -37.98 33.21 0.85
CA GLY A 138 -37.07 33.23 -0.31
C GLY A 138 -36.20 34.48 -0.38
N ILE A 139 -35.95 34.94 -1.63
CA ILE A 139 -35.13 36.07 -2.13
C ILE A 139 -33.74 35.60 -2.64
N ALA A 140 -33.21 35.96 -3.81
CA ALA A 140 -33.69 36.59 -5.06
C ALA A 140 -32.58 36.47 -6.14
N ASP A 141 -32.95 36.75 -7.39
CA ASP A 141 -32.21 36.68 -8.67
C ASP A 141 -30.90 37.49 -8.76
N ASN A 142 -29.99 37.03 -9.65
CA ASN A 142 -29.30 37.92 -10.60
C ASN A 142 -28.77 37.19 -11.86
N THR A 143 -29.48 37.47 -12.96
CA THR A 143 -29.16 37.61 -14.40
C THR A 143 -27.81 37.16 -15.06
N ILE A 144 -27.96 36.22 -16.02
CA ILE A 144 -27.67 36.23 -17.50
C ILE A 144 -26.27 36.62 -18.06
N ARG A 145 -25.64 35.70 -18.83
CA ARG A 145 -25.40 35.82 -20.31
C ARG A 145 -24.81 34.53 -20.92
N ILE A 146 -25.54 33.93 -21.87
CA ILE A 146 -25.11 32.86 -22.80
C ILE A 146 -25.18 33.44 -24.21
N MET A 147 -24.08 33.36 -24.98
CA MET A 147 -24.07 33.60 -26.43
C MET A 147 -24.47 32.33 -27.17
N LYS A 148 -25.42 32.47 -28.11
CA LYS A 148 -25.80 31.48 -29.13
C LYS A 148 -24.94 31.65 -30.38
N SER A 149 -24.64 30.55 -31.07
CA SER A 149 -24.58 30.44 -32.54
C SER A 149 -24.29 28.96 -32.93
N THR A 150 -25.34 28.20 -33.25
CA THR A 150 -25.76 27.71 -34.58
C THR A 150 -24.88 26.62 -35.23
N ARG A 151 -25.47 25.42 -35.31
CA ARG A 151 -25.16 24.33 -36.25
C ARG A 151 -25.56 24.74 -37.67
N GLY A 152 -24.76 24.32 -38.65
CA GLY A 152 -25.14 24.21 -40.06
C GLY A 152 -24.50 22.96 -40.65
N ASP A 153 -25.32 21.96 -40.92
CA ASP A 153 -24.98 20.77 -41.69
C ASP A 153 -24.91 21.12 -43.18
N ILE A 154 -23.89 20.63 -43.91
CA ILE A 154 -23.96 20.39 -45.35
C ILE A 154 -23.24 19.07 -45.67
N MET A 155 -24.00 18.14 -46.26
CA MET A 155 -23.55 16.87 -46.80
C MET A 155 -22.94 17.00 -48.22
N ALA A 156 -21.99 16.09 -48.46
CA ALA A 156 -21.75 15.33 -49.69
C ALA A 156 -21.41 16.06 -51.00
N ARG A 157 -20.20 15.76 -51.52
CA ARG A 157 -19.98 15.43 -52.93
C ARG A 157 -18.83 14.42 -53.06
N ARG A 158 -19.13 13.31 -53.74
CA ARG A 158 -18.19 12.34 -54.30
C ARG A 158 -17.59 12.94 -55.57
N ASP A 159 -16.29 12.74 -55.79
CA ASP A 159 -15.78 12.57 -57.15
C ASP A 159 -14.62 11.58 -57.19
N ARG A 160 -14.54 10.83 -58.30
CA ARG A 160 -13.62 9.71 -58.55
C ARG A 160 -12.48 10.14 -59.48
N SER A 161 -11.40 9.36 -59.41
CA SER A 161 -10.36 9.14 -60.44
C SER A 161 -9.30 10.25 -60.57
N VAL A 162 -8.00 10.01 -60.81
CA VAL A 162 -7.30 8.94 -61.53
C VAL A 162 -5.94 8.64 -60.86
N HIS A 163 -5.46 7.40 -61.01
CA HIS A 163 -4.21 6.85 -60.50
C HIS A 163 -3.13 6.91 -61.60
N GLU A 164 -1.96 7.50 -61.32
CA GLU A 164 -0.74 7.33 -62.14
C GLU A 164 0.38 6.70 -61.29
N PRO A 165 1.18 5.75 -61.82
CA PRO A 165 2.14 4.97 -61.04
C PRO A 165 3.49 5.67 -60.90
N ALA A 166 4.06 5.61 -59.69
CA ALA A 166 5.41 6.08 -59.38
C ALA A 166 6.50 5.07 -59.82
N PRO A 167 7.72 5.53 -60.19
CA PRO A 167 8.81 4.67 -60.64
C PRO A 167 9.43 3.84 -59.49
N GLY A 168 9.75 2.58 -59.79
CA GLY A 168 10.16 1.56 -58.83
C GLY A 168 11.51 1.82 -58.15
N ILE A 169 11.53 1.58 -56.83
CA ILE A 169 12.74 1.61 -55.99
C ILE A 169 13.45 0.25 -56.09
N SER A 170 14.70 0.24 -56.55
CA SER A 170 15.49 -0.99 -56.65
C SER A 170 15.94 -1.52 -55.28
N ARG A 171 16.13 -2.84 -55.17
CA ARG A 171 16.58 -3.59 -53.97
C ARG A 171 17.88 -3.03 -53.33
N ARG A 172 18.69 -2.26 -54.06
CA ARG A 172 19.95 -1.69 -53.56
C ARG A 172 19.74 -0.39 -52.76
N THR A 173 18.63 0.32 -52.96
CA THR A 173 18.23 1.48 -52.16
C THR A 173 17.52 1.06 -50.87
N PHE A 174 16.95 -0.15 -50.83
CA PHE A 174 16.27 -0.70 -49.65
C PHE A 174 17.25 -1.09 -48.52
N VAL A 175 18.48 -1.48 -48.86
CA VAL A 175 19.51 -1.89 -47.88
C VAL A 175 20.25 -0.70 -47.27
N THR A 176 20.29 0.45 -47.94
CA THR A 176 20.82 1.71 -47.36
C THR A 176 19.78 2.50 -46.57
N SER A 177 18.47 2.25 -46.77
CA SER A 177 17.38 2.87 -46.00
C SER A 177 16.95 2.08 -44.75
N THR A 178 17.50 0.88 -44.53
CA THR A 178 17.17 0.01 -43.37
C THR A 178 18.17 0.10 -42.22
N ALA A 179 19.11 1.05 -42.26
CA ALA A 179 19.66 1.61 -41.03
C ALA A 179 18.62 2.59 -40.44
N ARG A 180 17.50 2.05 -39.92
CA ARG A 180 16.74 2.78 -38.90
C ARG A 180 17.74 3.05 -37.78
N ARG A 181 18.31 4.26 -37.74
CA ARG A 181 18.90 4.82 -36.53
C ARG A 181 17.81 4.64 -35.49
N THR A 182 17.95 3.65 -34.63
CA THR A 182 16.97 3.39 -33.57
C THR A 182 16.86 4.69 -32.80
N ALA A 183 15.67 5.26 -32.82
CA ALA A 183 15.26 6.47 -32.12
C ALA A 183 15.31 6.31 -30.59
N GLY A 184 16.21 5.47 -30.08
CA GLY A 184 16.42 5.30 -28.65
C GLY A 184 17.37 6.37 -28.10
N LEU A 185 17.49 6.41 -26.79
CA LEU A 185 18.22 7.44 -26.04
C LEU A 185 19.62 7.74 -26.59
N ALA A 186 20.40 6.72 -26.95
CA ALA A 186 21.74 6.90 -27.51
C ALA A 186 21.71 7.68 -28.84
N GLY A 187 20.72 7.42 -29.69
CA GLY A 187 20.51 8.17 -30.93
C GLY A 187 20.02 9.60 -30.68
N ILE A 188 19.20 9.81 -29.65
CA ILE A 188 18.73 11.14 -29.24
C ILE A 188 19.89 12.00 -28.72
N LEU A 189 20.69 11.45 -27.81
CA LEU A 189 21.85 12.13 -27.23
C LEU A 189 22.89 12.46 -28.31
N ALA A 190 23.17 11.52 -29.23
CA ALA A 190 24.09 11.74 -30.33
C ALA A 190 23.57 12.78 -31.34
N ALA A 191 22.26 12.85 -31.57
CA ALA A 191 21.67 13.83 -32.50
C ALA A 191 21.42 15.20 -31.86
N GLY A 192 21.51 15.33 -30.53
CA GLY A 192 21.16 16.53 -29.77
C GLY A 192 19.69 16.95 -29.89
N ARG A 193 18.84 16.11 -30.50
CA ARG A 193 17.42 16.35 -30.72
C ARG A 193 16.64 15.03 -30.75
N ALA A 194 15.52 14.99 -30.05
CA ALA A 194 14.62 13.85 -30.09
C ALA A 194 13.87 13.78 -31.43
N PRO A 195 13.65 12.57 -32.00
CA PRO A 195 12.76 12.39 -33.13
C PRO A 195 11.37 12.95 -32.83
N ALA A 196 10.70 13.54 -33.82
CA ALA A 196 9.36 14.09 -33.66
C ALA A 196 8.33 13.08 -33.10
N ALA A 197 8.55 11.78 -33.34
CA ALA A 197 7.74 10.70 -32.80
C ALA A 197 7.89 10.48 -31.27
N TRP A 198 8.90 11.07 -30.64
CA TRP A 198 9.15 11.00 -29.19
C TRP A 198 8.75 12.30 -28.48
N ALA A 199 8.94 13.44 -29.15
CA ALA A 199 8.50 14.73 -28.64
C ALA A 199 6.98 14.73 -28.36
N ALA A 200 6.58 15.25 -27.20
CA ALA A 200 5.18 15.37 -26.74
C ALA A 200 4.49 14.05 -26.30
N ARG A 201 5.21 12.94 -26.13
CA ARG A 201 4.70 11.76 -25.40
C ARG A 201 4.79 11.98 -23.88
N GLU A 202 3.87 11.38 -23.14
CA GLU A 202 3.93 11.30 -21.68
C GLU A 202 4.22 9.84 -21.26
N LEU A 203 5.31 9.63 -20.52
CA LEU A 203 5.67 8.40 -19.84
C LEU A 203 5.24 8.50 -18.38
N SER A 204 4.42 7.56 -17.92
CA SER A 204 3.85 7.56 -16.58
C SER A 204 4.43 6.44 -15.71
N LEU A 205 4.90 6.79 -14.50
CA LEU A 205 5.46 5.88 -13.51
C LEU A 205 4.62 5.92 -12.23
N LEU A 206 4.10 4.77 -11.80
CA LEU A 206 3.45 4.61 -10.50
C LEU A 206 4.42 4.02 -9.48
N THR A 207 4.56 4.66 -8.33
CA THR A 207 5.33 4.11 -7.21
C THR A 207 4.67 4.36 -5.86
N ALA A 208 5.11 3.67 -4.82
CA ALA A 208 4.67 3.96 -3.47
C ALA A 208 5.33 5.26 -2.98
N VAL A 209 4.68 5.98 -2.07
CA VAL A 209 5.31 7.07 -1.30
C VAL A 209 6.54 6.51 -0.59
N ASN A 210 7.68 7.18 -0.74
CA ASN A 210 8.92 6.80 -0.08
C ASN A 210 8.98 7.42 1.33
N TYR A 211 9.33 6.62 2.35
CA TYR A 211 9.47 7.11 3.73
C TYR A 211 10.78 7.88 3.97
N ALA A 212 11.66 7.96 2.98
CA ALA A 212 12.72 8.97 2.83
C ALA A 212 12.27 9.99 1.75
N PRO A 213 11.58 11.08 2.13
CA PRO A 213 10.88 11.97 1.18
C PRO A 213 11.77 12.61 0.11
N THR A 214 13.05 12.82 0.45
CA THR A 214 14.10 13.29 -0.48
C THR A 214 14.28 12.38 -1.69
N SER A 215 14.00 11.08 -1.57
CA SER A 215 14.02 10.13 -2.69
C SER A 215 12.95 10.40 -3.74
N ASP A 216 11.74 10.76 -3.30
CA ASP A 216 10.63 11.06 -4.21
C ASP A 216 10.92 12.37 -4.97
N VAL A 217 11.47 13.37 -4.27
CA VAL A 217 11.94 14.62 -4.88
C VAL A 217 13.04 14.35 -5.91
N LYS A 218 14.02 13.52 -5.58
CA LYS A 218 15.11 13.16 -6.49
C LYS A 218 14.61 12.37 -7.70
N LEU A 219 13.67 11.44 -7.52
CA LEU A 219 13.08 10.70 -8.64
C LEU A 219 12.34 11.63 -9.61
N ALA A 220 11.59 12.61 -9.09
CA ALA A 220 10.93 13.63 -9.92
C ALA A 220 11.95 14.53 -10.65
N GLU A 221 13.06 14.89 -10.01
CA GLU A 221 14.16 15.64 -10.64
C GLU A 221 14.80 14.84 -11.79
N LEU A 222 15.06 13.55 -11.57
CA LEU A 222 15.59 12.65 -12.59
C LEU A 222 14.59 12.50 -13.75
N GLY A 223 13.30 12.40 -13.48
CA GLY A 223 12.25 12.45 -14.50
C GLY A 223 12.36 13.70 -15.37
N LYS A 224 12.50 14.89 -14.78
CA LYS A 224 12.71 16.16 -15.53
C LYS A 224 14.01 16.15 -16.33
N ARG A 225 15.08 15.55 -15.81
CA ARG A 225 16.37 15.42 -16.51
C ARG A 225 16.22 14.54 -17.76
N PHE A 226 15.49 13.43 -17.66
CA PHE A 226 15.14 12.59 -18.80
C PHE A 226 14.25 13.33 -19.81
N THR A 227 13.25 14.08 -19.34
CA THR A 227 12.40 14.93 -20.20
C THR A 227 13.24 15.94 -20.98
N LYS A 228 14.20 16.62 -20.33
CA LYS A 228 15.07 17.58 -21.00
C LYS A 228 15.96 16.92 -22.07
N ALA A 229 16.44 15.71 -21.81
CA ALA A 229 17.29 14.97 -22.73
C ALA A 229 16.53 14.39 -23.93
N THR A 230 15.27 14.00 -23.74
CA THR A 230 14.52 13.18 -24.71
C THR A 230 13.26 13.81 -25.28
N GLY A 231 12.77 14.90 -24.69
CA GLY A 231 11.48 15.50 -25.02
C GLY A 231 10.25 14.68 -24.60
N VAL A 232 10.44 13.50 -23.97
CA VAL A 232 9.35 12.69 -23.41
C VAL A 232 9.02 13.20 -22.01
N ASN A 233 7.78 13.63 -21.77
CA ASN A 233 7.36 14.10 -20.45
C ASN A 233 7.26 12.92 -19.47
N VAL A 234 8.02 12.94 -18.38
CA VAL A 234 7.90 11.93 -17.32
C VAL A 234 6.99 12.41 -16.20
N ARG A 235 5.90 11.69 -15.95
CA ARG A 235 5.00 11.87 -14.80
C ARG A 235 5.22 10.77 -13.78
N VAL A 236 5.43 11.14 -12.52
CA VAL A 236 5.60 10.20 -11.40
C VAL A 236 4.43 10.37 -10.44
N ASP A 237 3.64 9.31 -10.26
CA ASP A 237 2.49 9.28 -9.37
C ASP A 237 2.81 8.43 -8.13
N HIS A 238 2.53 8.97 -6.95
CA HIS A 238 2.76 8.30 -5.67
C HIS A 238 1.44 7.91 -4.99
N ILE A 239 1.38 6.68 -4.47
CA ILE A 239 0.27 6.19 -3.63
C ILE A 239 0.79 5.54 -2.36
N GLN A 240 -0.07 5.34 -1.37
CA GLN A 240 0.33 4.61 -0.16
C GLN A 240 0.57 3.13 -0.49
N SER A 241 1.58 2.49 0.13
CA SER A 241 1.93 1.08 -0.16
C SER A 241 0.71 0.13 -0.05
N VAL A 242 -0.14 0.34 0.97
CA VAL A 242 -1.37 -0.43 1.19
C VAL A 242 -2.41 -0.32 0.06
N GLN A 243 -2.31 0.70 -0.80
CA GLN A 243 -3.20 0.91 -1.95
C GLN A 243 -2.65 0.25 -3.24
N MET A 244 -1.38 -0.17 -3.26
CA MET A 244 -0.67 -0.60 -4.47
C MET A 244 -1.31 -1.83 -5.12
N SER A 245 -1.57 -2.90 -4.35
CA SER A 245 -2.16 -4.13 -4.89
C SER A 245 -3.49 -3.87 -5.61
N ALA A 246 -4.39 -3.07 -5.01
CA ALA A 246 -5.68 -2.72 -5.61
C ALA A 246 -5.52 -1.88 -6.89
N LYS A 247 -4.56 -0.95 -6.89
CA LYS A 247 -4.25 -0.11 -8.06
C LYS A 247 -3.69 -0.94 -9.23
N LEU A 248 -2.70 -1.80 -8.97
CA LEU A 248 -2.12 -2.67 -9.99
C LEU A 248 -3.15 -3.65 -10.58
N SER A 249 -4.00 -4.22 -9.72
CA SER A 249 -5.09 -5.10 -10.14
C SER A 249 -6.08 -4.38 -11.06
N ALA A 250 -6.45 -3.14 -10.71
CA ALA A 250 -7.35 -2.33 -11.53
C ALA A 250 -6.75 -2.05 -12.91
N GLU A 251 -5.47 -1.69 -12.99
CA GLU A 251 -4.80 -1.39 -14.26
C GLU A 251 -4.64 -2.61 -15.16
N LEU A 252 -4.33 -3.77 -14.57
CA LEU A 252 -4.24 -5.03 -15.29
C LEU A 252 -5.59 -5.43 -15.92
N VAL A 253 -6.67 -5.33 -15.14
CA VAL A 253 -8.02 -5.68 -15.59
C VAL A 253 -8.53 -4.71 -16.65
N SER A 254 -8.35 -3.41 -16.46
CA SER A 254 -8.80 -2.39 -17.42
C SER A 254 -7.88 -2.26 -18.63
N LYS A 255 -6.70 -2.89 -18.62
CA LYS A 255 -5.62 -2.75 -19.60
C LYS A 255 -5.28 -1.29 -19.90
N SER A 256 -5.34 -0.46 -18.87
CA SER A 256 -5.15 0.98 -18.95
C SER A 256 -4.67 1.50 -17.61
N GLY A 257 -3.73 2.44 -17.63
CA GLY A 257 -3.05 2.86 -16.40
C GLY A 257 -1.69 3.48 -16.73
N HIS A 258 -0.74 3.23 -15.85
CA HIS A 258 0.63 3.74 -16.02
C HIS A 258 1.40 2.94 -17.07
N ASP A 259 2.58 3.40 -17.43
CA ASP A 259 3.50 2.68 -18.30
C ASP A 259 4.46 1.82 -17.49
N ILE A 260 5.06 2.42 -16.47
CA ILE A 260 5.98 1.80 -15.51
C ILE A 260 5.29 1.71 -14.15
N VAL A 261 5.47 0.58 -13.46
CA VAL A 261 4.95 0.36 -12.11
C VAL A 261 6.03 -0.17 -11.18
N SER A 262 6.08 0.34 -9.95
CA SER A 262 6.86 -0.24 -8.87
C SER A 262 6.13 -1.47 -8.31
N LEU A 263 6.84 -2.58 -8.24
CA LEU A 263 6.37 -3.87 -7.76
C LEU A 263 7.17 -4.23 -6.51
N GLU A 264 6.49 -4.52 -5.41
CA GLU A 264 7.08 -4.87 -4.11
C GLU A 264 6.82 -6.36 -3.81
N MET A 265 7.81 -7.03 -3.21
CA MET A 265 7.70 -8.44 -2.84
C MET A 265 7.16 -9.31 -3.98
N HIS A 266 6.18 -10.19 -3.77
CA HIS A 266 5.72 -11.11 -4.81
C HIS A 266 4.75 -10.46 -5.83
N TYR A 267 4.65 -9.14 -5.91
CA TYR A 267 3.86 -8.47 -6.96
C TYR A 267 4.32 -8.83 -8.38
N PRO A 268 5.61 -9.00 -8.71
CA PRO A 268 6.01 -9.49 -10.04
C PRO A 268 5.43 -10.86 -10.35
N TRP A 269 5.30 -11.76 -9.36
CA TRP A 269 4.68 -13.08 -9.51
C TRP A 269 3.17 -12.97 -9.74
N LEU A 270 2.48 -12.22 -8.88
CA LEU A 270 1.03 -12.05 -8.92
C LEU A 270 0.56 -11.37 -10.22
N PHE A 271 1.31 -10.39 -10.72
CA PHE A 271 0.93 -9.59 -11.90
C PHE A 271 1.71 -9.96 -13.18
N GLN A 272 2.51 -11.04 -13.14
CA GLN A 272 3.33 -11.52 -14.26
C GLN A 272 2.62 -11.54 -15.62
N PRO A 273 1.34 -11.97 -15.75
CA PRO A 273 0.68 -12.03 -17.05
C PRO A 273 0.64 -10.68 -17.79
N GLY A 274 0.58 -9.57 -17.04
CA GLY A 274 0.55 -8.22 -17.58
C GLY A 274 1.91 -7.55 -17.79
N LEU A 275 3.00 -8.13 -17.29
CA LEU A 275 4.31 -7.48 -17.24
C LEU A 275 5.23 -7.89 -18.41
N LEU A 276 5.89 -6.91 -19.01
CA LEU A 276 6.82 -7.12 -20.12
C LEU A 276 8.09 -7.84 -19.65
N ASP A 277 8.64 -8.69 -20.53
CA ASP A 277 9.98 -9.26 -20.32
C ASP A 277 11.04 -8.16 -20.44
N VAL A 278 11.82 -7.99 -19.37
CA VAL A 278 12.93 -7.04 -19.25
C VAL A 278 14.25 -7.74 -18.98
N SER A 279 14.36 -9.03 -19.33
CA SER A 279 15.54 -9.85 -19.11
C SER A 279 16.80 -9.30 -19.76
N ASP A 280 16.69 -8.64 -20.91
CA ASP A 280 17.84 -8.00 -21.55
C ASP A 280 18.44 -6.90 -20.67
N ILE A 281 17.59 -6.08 -20.03
CA ILE A 281 18.02 -4.99 -19.13
C ILE A 281 18.62 -5.59 -17.85
N ALA A 282 17.92 -6.50 -17.20
CA ALA A 282 18.37 -7.07 -15.93
C ALA A 282 19.67 -7.88 -16.08
N ASN A 283 19.81 -8.65 -17.17
CA ASN A 283 21.03 -9.42 -17.43
C ASN A 283 22.21 -8.52 -17.85
N ASP A 284 21.97 -7.41 -18.55
CA ASP A 284 23.02 -6.42 -18.84
C ASP A 284 23.52 -5.76 -17.56
N LEU A 285 22.61 -5.35 -16.67
CA LEU A 285 22.95 -4.78 -15.36
C LEU A 285 23.74 -5.77 -14.50
N ALA A 286 23.33 -7.05 -14.46
CA ALA A 286 24.05 -8.09 -13.73
C ALA A 286 25.49 -8.30 -14.26
N LYS A 287 25.70 -8.18 -15.58
CA LYS A 287 27.04 -8.27 -16.17
C LYS A 287 27.91 -7.07 -15.81
N LYS A 288 27.33 -5.87 -15.73
CA LYS A 288 28.03 -4.61 -15.43
C LYS A 288 28.35 -4.44 -13.94
N HIS A 289 27.42 -4.86 -13.08
CA HIS A 289 27.42 -4.58 -11.64
C HIS A 289 27.52 -5.85 -10.77
N GLY A 290 27.76 -7.01 -11.39
CA GLY A 290 27.73 -8.28 -10.67
C GLY A 290 26.31 -8.76 -10.38
N ASP A 291 26.22 -9.97 -9.82
CA ASP A 291 24.93 -10.64 -9.65
C ASP A 291 24.04 -9.94 -8.62
N TRP A 292 22.74 -10.23 -8.70
CA TRP A 292 21.74 -9.75 -7.76
C TRP A 292 21.82 -10.50 -6.43
N TYR A 293 21.36 -9.88 -5.33
CA TYR A 293 21.06 -10.66 -4.13
C TYR A 293 20.00 -11.73 -4.43
N ALA A 294 20.09 -12.88 -3.76
CA ALA A 294 19.20 -14.01 -4.00
C ALA A 294 17.71 -13.60 -3.89
N PHE A 295 17.32 -12.95 -2.80
CA PHE A 295 15.96 -12.46 -2.59
C PHE A 295 15.52 -11.41 -3.64
N ALA A 296 16.44 -10.59 -4.15
CA ALA A 296 16.15 -9.59 -5.19
C ALA A 296 15.93 -10.24 -6.56
N LYS A 297 16.64 -11.35 -6.83
CA LYS A 297 16.41 -12.19 -8.00
C LYS A 297 15.10 -12.96 -7.89
N GLU A 298 14.87 -13.64 -6.78
CA GLU A 298 13.62 -14.37 -6.49
C GLU A 298 12.39 -13.46 -6.61
N HIS A 299 12.52 -12.18 -6.26
CA HIS A 299 11.46 -11.18 -6.34
C HIS A 299 10.94 -10.95 -7.76
N ALA A 300 11.83 -10.81 -8.75
CA ALA A 300 11.48 -10.35 -10.10
C ALA A 300 11.78 -11.36 -11.23
N PHE A 301 12.51 -12.44 -10.96
CA PHE A 301 12.78 -13.50 -11.93
C PHE A 301 11.70 -14.59 -11.84
N VAL A 302 10.63 -14.39 -12.60
CA VAL A 302 9.42 -15.21 -12.55
C VAL A 302 9.42 -16.18 -13.72
N LYS A 303 9.34 -17.49 -13.43
CA LYS A 303 9.16 -18.56 -14.43
C LYS A 303 10.15 -18.47 -15.61
N GLY A 304 11.40 -18.11 -15.33
CA GLY A 304 12.49 -18.05 -16.32
C GLY A 304 12.71 -16.68 -16.98
N GLN A 305 11.95 -15.65 -16.61
CA GLN A 305 12.07 -14.29 -17.18
C GLN A 305 12.12 -13.24 -16.08
N TRP A 306 12.89 -12.17 -16.32
CA TRP A 306 12.78 -10.95 -15.53
C TRP A 306 11.56 -10.16 -15.98
N VAL A 307 10.61 -9.93 -15.08
CA VAL A 307 9.38 -9.14 -15.36
C VAL A 307 9.33 -7.81 -14.63
N GLY A 308 10.42 -7.49 -13.94
CA GLY A 308 10.75 -6.17 -13.42
C GLY A 308 12.26 -6.08 -13.23
N VAL A 309 12.79 -4.86 -13.25
CA VAL A 309 14.20 -4.61 -12.95
C VAL A 309 14.30 -4.21 -11.47
N PRO A 310 14.91 -5.02 -10.58
CA PRO A 310 15.09 -4.63 -9.17
C PRO A 310 15.85 -3.32 -9.07
N TYR A 311 15.40 -2.41 -8.20
CA TYR A 311 16.02 -1.08 -8.07
C TYR A 311 16.30 -0.65 -6.65
N LEU A 312 15.62 -1.24 -5.66
CA LEU A 312 15.92 -1.02 -4.25
C LEU A 312 15.53 -2.26 -3.46
N TYR A 313 16.09 -2.39 -2.27
CA TYR A 313 15.49 -3.17 -1.20
C TYR A 313 15.43 -2.33 0.08
N ILE A 314 14.51 -2.66 0.98
CA ILE A 314 14.34 -1.97 2.26
C ILE A 314 14.59 -2.98 3.38
N SER A 315 15.59 -2.70 4.20
CA SER A 315 15.96 -3.56 5.33
C SER A 315 15.10 -3.31 6.57
N PHE A 316 15.02 -4.32 7.46
CA PHE A 316 14.35 -4.26 8.76
C PHE A 316 15.34 -4.44 9.93
N PRO A 317 16.23 -3.48 10.19
CA PRO A 317 17.13 -3.50 11.33
C PRO A 317 16.40 -3.24 12.65
N GLY A 318 17.09 -3.51 13.77
CA GLY A 318 16.68 -3.00 15.07
C GLY A 318 17.22 -1.59 15.28
N SER A 319 16.33 -0.67 15.66
CA SER A 319 16.65 0.69 16.07
C SER A 319 16.43 0.82 17.56
N HIS A 320 17.41 1.35 18.29
CA HIS A 320 17.37 1.43 19.74
C HIS A 320 17.84 2.79 20.27
N ARG A 321 17.36 3.13 21.46
CA ARG A 321 17.80 4.29 22.25
C ARG A 321 19.05 3.92 23.04
N ILE A 322 20.21 4.35 22.55
CA ILE A 322 21.53 4.06 23.14
C ILE A 322 21.54 4.43 24.63
N ASP A 323 21.09 5.65 24.93
CA ASP A 323 21.05 6.21 26.28
C ASP A 323 20.16 5.41 27.24
N LEU A 324 19.02 4.92 26.76
CA LEU A 324 18.10 4.13 27.59
C LEU A 324 18.62 2.71 27.83
N PHE A 325 19.22 2.09 26.82
CA PHE A 325 19.84 0.77 26.95
C PHE A 325 21.03 0.81 27.93
N GLU A 326 21.93 1.79 27.79
CA GLU A 326 23.04 2.01 28.72
C GLU A 326 22.55 2.24 30.15
N LYS A 327 21.50 3.05 30.33
CA LYS A 327 20.90 3.34 31.65
C LYS A 327 20.38 2.10 32.38
N VAL A 328 19.93 1.07 31.66
CA VAL A 328 19.48 -0.20 32.26
C VAL A 328 20.58 -1.28 32.28
N GLY A 329 21.82 -0.90 31.95
CA GLY A 329 22.97 -1.79 31.90
C GLY A 329 22.89 -2.82 30.76
N GLU A 330 22.30 -2.44 29.63
CA GLU A 330 22.09 -3.28 28.46
C GLU A 330 22.86 -2.76 27.25
N LYS A 331 23.25 -3.69 26.36
CA LYS A 331 23.80 -3.37 25.03
C LYS A 331 22.69 -3.47 23.98
N ALA A 332 22.97 -2.99 22.76
CA ALA A 332 22.13 -3.27 21.60
C ALA A 332 21.85 -4.79 21.50
N PRO A 333 20.60 -5.24 21.33
CA PRO A 333 20.27 -6.66 21.27
C PRO A 333 20.92 -7.36 20.08
N ASP A 334 21.66 -8.44 20.35
CA ASP A 334 22.15 -9.31 19.29
C ASP A 334 21.17 -10.46 19.00
N THR A 335 20.46 -10.91 20.05
CA THR A 335 19.44 -11.95 19.98
C THR A 335 18.05 -11.45 20.38
N TRP A 336 17.01 -12.18 19.96
CA TRP A 336 15.63 -11.92 20.38
C TRP A 336 15.46 -12.04 21.91
N GLU A 337 16.20 -12.94 22.56
CA GLU A 337 16.19 -13.07 24.02
C GLU A 337 16.88 -11.89 24.73
N ASP A 338 17.93 -11.30 24.14
CA ASP A 338 18.51 -10.05 24.63
C ASP A 338 17.47 -8.93 24.63
N LEU A 339 16.67 -8.84 23.56
CA LEU A 339 15.61 -7.84 23.46
C LEU A 339 14.54 -8.05 24.53
N LEU A 340 14.11 -9.29 24.80
CA LEU A 340 13.13 -9.57 25.86
C LEU A 340 13.68 -9.19 27.24
N ARG A 341 14.93 -9.55 27.51
CA ARG A 341 15.63 -9.25 28.77
C ARG A 341 15.79 -7.74 28.98
N ALA A 342 16.28 -7.01 27.98
CA ALA A 342 16.42 -5.56 28.03
C ALA A 342 15.06 -4.87 28.10
N GLY A 343 14.10 -5.32 27.29
CA GLY A 343 12.76 -4.77 27.19
C GLY A 343 11.98 -4.82 28.51
N ARG A 344 12.13 -5.89 29.30
CA ARG A 344 11.59 -5.97 30.67
C ARG A 344 12.10 -4.86 31.58
N LYS A 345 13.38 -4.51 31.48
CA LYS A 345 13.99 -3.41 32.26
C LYS A 345 13.51 -2.06 31.74
N LEU A 346 13.49 -1.89 30.42
CA LEU A 346 13.10 -0.66 29.75
C LEU A 346 11.61 -0.31 29.97
N LYS A 347 10.72 -1.32 29.98
CA LYS A 347 9.30 -1.13 30.34
C LYS A 347 9.13 -0.64 31.77
N LYS A 348 9.90 -1.17 32.73
CA LYS A 348 9.90 -0.68 34.13
C LYS A 348 10.38 0.77 34.25
N LEU A 349 11.23 1.23 33.34
CA LEU A 349 11.67 2.62 33.24
C LEU A 349 10.62 3.54 32.58
N GLY A 350 9.51 2.98 32.07
CA GLY A 350 8.47 3.74 31.35
C GLY A 350 8.78 3.96 29.87
N SER A 351 9.78 3.25 29.31
CA SER A 351 10.15 3.34 27.90
C SER A 351 10.16 1.95 27.25
N PRO A 352 8.99 1.34 27.01
CA PRO A 352 8.92 -0.02 26.48
C PRO A 352 9.57 -0.16 25.10
N VAL A 353 9.72 -1.41 24.65
CA VAL A 353 10.11 -1.75 23.27
C VAL A 353 8.83 -2.01 22.45
N GLY A 354 8.90 -2.03 21.12
CA GLY A 354 7.70 -2.37 20.34
C GLY A 354 7.92 -2.58 18.85
N PHE A 355 7.10 -3.43 18.26
CA PHE A 355 6.90 -3.53 16.82
C PHE A 355 5.40 -3.74 16.57
N ALA A 356 4.91 -3.43 15.38
CA ALA A 356 3.49 -3.54 15.06
C ALA A 356 3.01 -5.01 15.13
N ILE A 357 1.89 -5.27 15.79
CA ILE A 357 1.17 -6.56 15.76
C ILE A 357 -0.24 -6.29 15.21
N SER A 358 -0.28 -5.62 14.06
CA SER A 358 -1.49 -5.14 13.39
C SER A 358 -1.45 -5.51 11.90
N GLN A 359 -2.49 -5.16 11.15
CA GLN A 359 -2.59 -5.47 9.72
C GLN A 359 -1.80 -4.47 8.87
N THR A 360 -0.47 -4.59 8.94
CA THR A 360 0.48 -3.71 8.26
C THR A 360 1.63 -4.51 7.66
N THR A 361 2.33 -3.94 6.67
CA THR A 361 3.51 -4.57 6.06
C THR A 361 4.68 -4.67 7.03
N ASP A 362 4.82 -3.71 7.96
CA ASP A 362 5.88 -3.73 8.97
C ASP A 362 5.69 -4.88 9.98
N SER A 363 4.44 -5.12 10.36
CA SER A 363 4.02 -6.24 11.20
C SER A 363 4.30 -7.58 10.53
N VAL A 364 3.91 -7.73 9.25
CA VAL A 364 4.24 -8.91 8.44
C VAL A 364 5.75 -9.14 8.42
N SER A 365 6.54 -8.10 8.12
CA SER A 365 7.99 -8.21 7.97
C SER A 365 8.70 -8.63 9.26
N THR A 366 8.32 -8.02 10.38
CA THR A 366 8.88 -8.34 11.69
C THR A 366 8.50 -9.75 12.13
N LEU A 367 7.23 -10.12 12.01
CA LEU A 367 6.75 -11.43 12.49
C LEU A 367 7.26 -12.61 11.64
N TYR A 368 7.42 -12.44 10.31
CA TYR A 368 8.14 -13.43 9.50
C TYR A 368 9.60 -13.57 9.93
N SER A 369 10.30 -12.45 10.16
CA SER A 369 11.69 -12.46 10.63
C SER A 369 11.83 -13.27 11.93
N ILE A 370 10.92 -13.07 12.89
CA ILE A 370 10.88 -13.82 14.15
C ILE A 370 10.59 -15.31 13.89
N LEU A 371 9.57 -15.65 13.10
CA LEU A 371 9.24 -17.05 12.78
C LEU A 371 10.48 -17.80 12.27
N TRP A 372 11.16 -17.23 11.28
CA TRP A 372 12.34 -17.85 10.67
C TRP A 372 13.52 -17.96 11.63
N CYS A 373 13.75 -16.95 12.47
CA CYS A 373 14.77 -16.99 13.52
C CYS A 373 14.54 -18.10 14.55
N TYR A 374 13.30 -18.58 14.71
CA TYR A 374 12.91 -19.70 15.56
C TYR A 374 12.71 -21.02 14.79
N GLY A 375 13.01 -21.06 13.48
CA GLY A 375 12.95 -22.26 12.64
C GLY A 375 11.58 -22.58 12.06
N ALA A 376 10.58 -21.76 12.36
CA ALA A 376 9.24 -21.87 11.84
C ALA A 376 9.17 -21.44 10.37
N LYS A 377 8.19 -21.97 9.65
CA LYS A 377 7.88 -21.61 8.27
C LYS A 377 6.39 -21.78 8.02
N ASP A 378 5.80 -20.91 7.21
CA ASP A 378 4.41 -21.02 6.79
C ASP A 378 4.24 -22.10 5.71
N VAL A 379 5.19 -22.19 4.78
CA VAL A 379 5.28 -23.20 3.72
C VAL A 379 6.67 -23.84 3.73
N ALA A 380 6.75 -25.14 3.54
CA ALA A 380 8.01 -25.87 3.50
C ALA A 380 8.82 -25.53 2.24
N ALA A 381 10.10 -25.91 2.24
CA ALA A 381 11.04 -25.64 1.15
C ALA A 381 10.66 -26.31 -0.19
N ASP A 382 9.72 -27.26 -0.19
CA ASP A 382 9.17 -27.86 -1.40
C ASP A 382 8.14 -26.97 -2.12
N GLY A 383 7.74 -25.85 -1.51
CA GLY A 383 6.76 -24.89 -2.02
C GLY A 383 5.31 -25.41 -2.02
N LYS A 384 5.03 -26.53 -1.35
CA LYS A 384 3.73 -27.21 -1.41
C LYS A 384 3.19 -27.59 -0.04
N THR A 385 4.05 -28.05 0.87
CA THR A 385 3.61 -28.47 2.20
C THR A 385 3.39 -27.25 3.09
N ILE A 386 2.14 -27.03 3.52
CA ILE A 386 1.82 -26.02 4.53
C ILE A 386 2.38 -26.48 5.88
N ALA A 387 3.21 -25.64 6.51
CA ALA A 387 4.05 -26.02 7.64
C ALA A 387 3.92 -25.10 8.86
N ILE A 388 3.00 -24.12 8.82
CA ILE A 388 2.82 -23.15 9.91
C ILE A 388 2.44 -23.79 11.25
N ASN A 389 1.78 -24.95 11.23
CA ASN A 389 1.37 -25.65 12.44
C ASN A 389 2.50 -26.59 12.90
N SER A 390 3.42 -26.04 13.69
CA SER A 390 4.65 -26.71 14.11
C SER A 390 5.07 -26.31 15.52
N ARG A 391 5.98 -27.07 16.13
CA ARG A 391 6.51 -26.76 17.47
C ARG A 391 7.36 -25.49 17.45
N GLU A 392 8.06 -25.25 16.35
CA GLU A 392 8.86 -24.05 16.10
C GLU A 392 7.97 -22.82 16.06
N THR A 393 6.82 -22.88 15.37
CA THR A 393 5.84 -21.78 15.35
C THR A 393 5.28 -21.53 16.74
N GLU A 394 4.93 -22.58 17.49
CA GLU A 394 4.46 -22.43 18.87
C GLU A 394 5.49 -21.70 19.74
N THR A 395 6.78 -22.06 19.62
CA THR A 395 7.88 -21.43 20.35
C THR A 395 8.01 -19.94 19.98
N ALA A 396 7.92 -19.59 18.70
CA ALA A 396 7.94 -18.20 18.25
C ALA A 396 6.73 -17.40 18.79
N ILE A 397 5.54 -18.00 18.78
CA ILE A 397 4.32 -17.41 19.36
C ILE A 397 4.50 -17.15 20.85
N GLU A 398 5.06 -18.11 21.59
CA GLU A 398 5.33 -17.95 23.03
C GLU A 398 6.33 -16.83 23.30
N TYR A 399 7.40 -16.72 22.52
CA TYR A 399 8.33 -15.60 22.59
C TYR A 399 7.62 -14.25 22.40
N VAL A 400 6.86 -14.09 21.31
CA VAL A 400 6.16 -12.82 21.02
C VAL A 400 5.12 -12.51 22.09
N ARG A 401 4.42 -13.52 22.63
CA ARG A 401 3.50 -13.36 23.77
C ARG A 401 4.22 -12.83 25.01
N ASN A 402 5.39 -13.39 25.34
CA ASN A 402 6.18 -12.95 26.47
C ASN A 402 6.71 -11.52 26.26
N LEU A 403 7.21 -11.21 25.06
CA LEU A 403 7.67 -9.86 24.73
C LEU A 403 6.54 -8.83 24.81
N TYR A 404 5.37 -9.14 24.26
CA TYR A 404 4.20 -8.28 24.34
C TYR A 404 3.81 -7.98 25.79
N ASN A 405 3.62 -9.03 26.59
CA ASN A 405 3.19 -8.90 27.98
C ASN A 405 4.24 -8.17 28.85
N ASP A 406 5.50 -8.53 28.70
CA ASP A 406 6.54 -8.15 29.64
C ASP A 406 7.31 -6.89 29.25
N ALA A 407 7.26 -6.50 27.97
CA ALA A 407 8.17 -5.48 27.44
C ALA A 407 7.52 -4.45 26.49
N MET A 408 6.33 -4.72 25.94
CA MET A 408 5.64 -3.80 25.01
C MET A 408 4.52 -2.99 25.64
N ASP A 409 4.16 -1.90 24.98
CA ASP A 409 2.92 -1.15 25.20
C ASP A 409 1.79 -1.73 24.31
N PRO A 410 0.57 -1.96 24.82
CA PRO A 410 -0.55 -2.48 24.03
C PRO A 410 -0.90 -1.67 22.76
N VAL A 411 -0.49 -0.39 22.67
CA VAL A 411 -0.71 0.45 21.50
C VAL A 411 -0.16 -0.16 20.19
N VAL A 412 0.81 -1.09 20.28
CA VAL A 412 1.36 -1.81 19.13
C VAL A 412 0.33 -2.58 18.30
N LEU A 413 -0.81 -2.95 18.90
CA LEU A 413 -1.94 -3.61 18.21
C LEU A 413 -2.71 -2.65 17.30
N SER A 414 -2.49 -1.34 17.44
CA SER A 414 -3.18 -0.27 16.70
C SER A 414 -2.28 0.51 15.74
N TRP A 415 -0.99 0.16 15.68
CA TRP A 415 -0.01 0.85 14.84
C TRP A 415 -0.31 0.69 13.36
N ASP A 416 -0.14 1.77 12.59
CA ASP A 416 0.07 1.73 11.15
C ASP A 416 1.58 1.74 10.83
N ASN A 417 1.95 1.77 9.55
CA ASN A 417 3.36 1.81 9.11
C ASN A 417 4.09 3.11 9.50
N ALA A 418 3.39 4.14 10.00
CA ALA A 418 4.01 5.39 10.44
C ALA A 418 4.14 5.48 11.97
N ALA A 419 3.32 4.73 12.71
CA ALA A 419 3.23 4.82 14.15
C ALA A 419 4.53 4.44 14.87
N ASN A 420 5.26 3.44 14.37
CA ASN A 420 6.56 3.04 14.95
C ASN A 420 7.58 4.20 14.91
N ASN A 421 7.69 4.91 13.77
CA ASN A 421 8.55 6.08 13.60
C ASN A 421 8.20 7.19 14.59
N GLN A 422 6.91 7.54 14.63
CA GLN A 422 6.40 8.59 15.50
C GLN A 422 6.63 8.24 16.97
N TRP A 423 6.47 6.97 17.33
CA TRP A 423 6.59 6.51 18.70
C TRP A 423 8.03 6.55 19.20
N LEU A 424 9.00 6.03 18.45
CA LEU A 424 10.41 6.12 18.83
C LEU A 424 10.89 7.57 18.85
N ASN A 425 10.54 8.36 17.82
CA ASN A 425 10.94 9.77 17.73
C ASN A 425 10.31 10.65 18.81
N SER A 426 9.14 10.28 19.36
CA SER A 426 8.52 10.97 20.49
C SER A 426 9.26 10.75 21.81
N GLY A 427 10.20 9.81 21.87
CA GLY A 427 10.91 9.42 23.09
C GLY A 427 10.12 8.51 24.03
N LYS A 428 8.89 8.13 23.67
CA LYS A 428 8.07 7.18 24.44
C LYS A 428 8.63 5.76 24.43
N GLY A 429 9.24 5.37 23.33
CA GLY A 429 9.81 4.05 23.13
C GLY A 429 11.32 4.01 23.27
N SER A 430 11.85 2.79 23.48
CA SER A 430 13.29 2.54 23.53
C SER A 430 13.81 1.67 22.37
N TRP A 431 12.96 0.94 21.68
CA TRP A 431 13.37 0.07 20.57
C TRP A 431 12.22 -0.20 19.59
N ILE A 432 12.53 -0.27 18.29
CA ILE A 432 11.65 -0.78 17.23
C ILE A 432 12.44 -1.65 16.24
N GLN A 433 11.78 -2.65 15.63
CA GLN A 433 12.25 -3.22 14.35
C GLN A 433 11.51 -2.55 13.22
N ASN A 434 12.23 -1.82 12.37
CA ASN A 434 11.67 -1.03 11.30
C ASN A 434 12.76 -0.58 10.33
N PRO A 435 12.42 -0.23 9.08
CA PRO A 435 13.33 0.54 8.25
C PRO A 435 13.76 1.85 8.94
N ILE A 436 14.90 2.39 8.53
CA ILE A 436 15.52 3.52 9.24
C ILE A 436 14.83 4.87 9.02
N SER A 437 13.61 4.89 8.45
CA SER A 437 12.91 6.12 8.09
C SER A 437 12.61 7.03 9.28
N HIS A 438 12.42 6.47 10.49
CA HIS A 438 12.33 7.28 11.72
C HIS A 438 13.56 8.16 11.92
N TYR A 439 14.75 7.62 11.64
CA TYR A 439 16.03 8.30 11.82
C TYR A 439 16.30 9.31 10.72
N VAL A 440 15.94 9.00 9.48
CA VAL A 440 15.97 9.97 8.36
C VAL A 440 15.16 11.21 8.74
N VAL A 441 13.91 11.01 9.17
CA VAL A 441 13.04 12.11 9.62
C VAL A 441 13.60 12.84 10.83
N ALA A 442 14.17 12.12 11.81
CA ALA A 442 14.77 12.72 12.99
C ALA A 442 15.96 13.62 12.65
N LYS A 443 16.84 13.19 11.71
CA LYS A 443 17.95 14.00 11.20
C LYS A 443 17.46 15.24 10.47
N GLU A 444 16.55 15.07 9.51
CA GLU A 444 15.99 16.18 8.73
C GLU A 444 15.36 17.26 9.61
N LYS A 445 14.61 16.83 10.64
CA LYS A 445 13.94 17.72 11.60
C LYS A 445 14.81 18.13 12.79
N LYS A 446 16.10 17.75 12.81
CA LYS A 446 17.05 18.03 13.90
C LYS A 446 16.52 17.64 15.28
N MET A 447 15.85 16.49 15.36
CA MET A 447 15.28 15.98 16.59
C MET A 447 16.39 15.41 17.50
N PRO A 448 16.41 15.71 18.82
CA PRO A 448 17.45 15.22 19.73
C PRO A 448 17.62 13.69 19.75
N VAL A 449 16.53 12.97 19.50
CA VAL A 449 16.49 11.50 19.43
C VAL A 449 17.42 10.91 18.36
N ALA A 450 17.78 11.69 17.32
CA ALA A 450 18.71 11.25 16.28
C ALA A 450 20.08 10.89 16.87
N GLU A 451 20.64 11.73 17.75
CA GLU A 451 21.93 11.46 18.39
C GLU A 451 21.88 10.22 19.29
N GLN A 452 20.73 10.00 19.92
CA GLN A 452 20.49 8.89 20.84
C GLN A 452 20.08 7.58 20.15
N THR A 453 19.89 7.60 18.83
CA THR A 453 19.51 6.41 18.07
C THR A 453 20.75 5.63 17.66
N GLY A 454 20.73 4.31 17.90
CA GLY A 454 21.69 3.36 17.37
C GLY A 454 20.99 2.26 16.58
N PHE A 455 21.75 1.57 15.73
CA PHE A 455 21.25 0.47 14.90
C PHE A 455 21.99 -0.83 15.18
N HIS A 456 21.27 -1.93 15.01
CA HIS A 456 21.84 -3.27 14.94
C HIS A 456 21.10 -4.08 13.89
N LEU A 457 21.72 -5.17 13.45
CA LEU A 457 21.08 -6.15 12.57
C LEU A 457 19.81 -6.72 13.23
N CYS A 458 18.86 -7.23 12.44
CA CYS A 458 17.72 -8.00 12.98
C CYS A 458 18.22 -9.03 14.00
N PRO A 459 17.68 -9.11 15.23
CA PRO A 459 18.18 -10.04 16.23
C PRO A 459 18.18 -11.49 15.74
N ALA A 460 19.15 -12.28 16.18
CA ALA A 460 19.20 -13.71 15.91
C ALA A 460 18.25 -14.49 16.85
N GLY A 461 17.73 -15.60 16.38
CA GLY A 461 17.06 -16.61 17.22
C GLY A 461 17.85 -17.91 17.27
N PRO A 462 17.27 -18.98 17.85
CA PRO A 462 17.95 -20.25 18.08
C PRO A 462 18.54 -20.93 16.85
N VAL A 463 17.98 -20.68 15.65
CA VAL A 463 18.45 -21.30 14.40
C VAL A 463 19.19 -20.34 13.47
N GLY A 464 19.50 -19.14 13.95
CA GLY A 464 20.25 -18.14 13.19
C GLY A 464 19.52 -16.81 13.03
N ARG A 465 20.02 -16.00 12.10
CA ARG A 465 19.55 -14.65 11.84
C ARG A 465 18.87 -14.58 10.48
N HIS A 466 17.59 -14.24 10.48
CA HIS A 466 16.76 -14.15 9.30
C HIS A 466 15.92 -12.89 9.37
N THR A 467 15.83 -12.15 8.26
CA THR A 467 15.03 -10.94 8.17
C THR A 467 14.39 -10.80 6.81
N VAL A 468 13.40 -9.93 6.69
CA VAL A 468 12.76 -9.63 5.41
C VAL A 468 13.55 -8.55 4.66
N GLY A 469 13.75 -8.74 3.35
CA GLY A 469 14.49 -7.80 2.50
C GLY A 469 13.66 -6.72 1.78
N VAL A 470 12.33 -6.85 1.72
CA VAL A 470 11.41 -5.95 0.98
C VAL A 470 11.99 -5.38 -0.34
N PRO A 471 12.44 -6.24 -1.29
CA PRO A 471 12.86 -5.78 -2.60
C PRO A 471 11.71 -5.12 -3.37
N ARG A 472 12.09 -4.19 -4.24
CA ARG A 472 11.21 -3.60 -5.24
C ARG A 472 11.86 -3.60 -6.62
N SER A 473 11.01 -3.72 -7.63
CA SER A 473 11.39 -3.68 -9.04
C SER A 473 10.51 -2.74 -9.83
N LEU A 474 11.03 -2.18 -10.92
CA LEU A 474 10.25 -1.43 -11.90
C LEU A 474 9.85 -2.37 -13.05
N GLY A 475 8.55 -2.59 -13.21
CA GLY A 475 7.97 -3.36 -14.31
C GLY A 475 7.32 -2.46 -15.36
N ILE A 476 7.17 -2.96 -16.59
CA ILE A 476 6.47 -2.26 -17.68
C ILE A 476 5.21 -3.05 -18.01
N TRP A 477 4.05 -2.40 -18.06
CA TRP A 477 2.82 -3.06 -18.51
C TRP A 477 2.88 -3.37 -20.01
N LYS A 478 2.48 -4.59 -20.41
CA LYS A 478 2.40 -5.01 -21.82
C LYS A 478 1.44 -4.16 -22.67
N PHE A 479 0.42 -3.56 -22.06
CA PHE A 479 -0.54 -2.69 -22.75
C PHE A 479 -0.03 -1.25 -22.91
N SER A 480 1.12 -0.89 -22.34
CA SER A 480 1.69 0.44 -22.47
C SER A 480 1.86 0.81 -23.94
N LYS A 481 1.49 2.04 -24.30
CA LYS A 481 1.78 2.62 -25.62
C LYS A 481 3.17 3.25 -25.67
N ASN A 482 3.89 3.23 -24.55
CA ASN A 482 5.19 3.85 -24.35
C ASN A 482 6.31 2.86 -24.01
N VAL A 483 6.21 1.61 -24.49
CA VAL A 483 7.19 0.55 -24.18
C VAL A 483 8.63 0.93 -24.55
N ASP A 484 8.85 1.54 -25.72
CA ASP A 484 10.16 2.00 -26.15
C ASP A 484 10.73 3.08 -25.22
N ALA A 485 9.95 4.12 -24.92
CA ALA A 485 10.35 5.18 -24.00
C ALA A 485 10.54 4.68 -22.56
N ALA A 486 9.71 3.76 -22.09
CA ALA A 486 9.81 3.15 -20.77
C ALA A 486 11.09 2.33 -20.62
N ARG A 487 11.44 1.53 -21.63
CA ARG A 487 12.68 0.73 -21.63
C ARG A 487 13.92 1.63 -21.64
N ASP A 488 13.90 2.71 -22.42
CA ASP A 488 15.00 3.67 -22.45
C ASP A 488 15.12 4.46 -21.15
N PHE A 489 13.99 4.81 -20.51
CA PHE A 489 14.00 5.39 -19.18
C PHE A 489 14.63 4.44 -18.16
N LEU A 490 14.26 3.15 -18.14
CA LEU A 490 14.86 2.18 -17.22
C LEU A 490 16.37 2.06 -17.45
N LYS A 491 16.82 1.87 -18.70
CA LYS A 491 18.24 1.79 -19.02
C LYS A 491 19.00 3.03 -18.53
N TRP A 492 18.45 4.22 -18.79
CA TRP A 492 19.03 5.49 -18.34
C TRP A 492 19.01 5.67 -16.82
N PHE A 493 17.93 5.29 -16.15
CA PHE A 493 17.78 5.43 -14.71
C PHE A 493 18.82 4.60 -13.97
N PHE A 494 19.14 3.42 -14.49
CA PHE A 494 20.14 2.51 -13.90
C PHE A 494 21.59 2.83 -14.25
N GLU A 495 21.85 3.80 -15.13
CA GLU A 495 23.22 4.26 -15.34
C GLU A 495 23.78 4.87 -14.02
N PRO A 496 25.08 4.67 -13.71
CA PRO A 496 25.65 5.04 -12.41
C PRO A 496 25.41 6.49 -12.00
N ALA A 497 25.41 7.43 -12.96
CA ALA A 497 25.23 8.84 -12.69
C ALA A 497 23.83 9.19 -12.13
N GLN A 498 22.80 8.43 -12.50
CA GLN A 498 21.42 8.64 -12.07
C GLN A 498 21.10 7.76 -10.86
N TYR A 499 21.44 6.48 -10.95
CA TYR A 499 21.08 5.51 -9.92
C TYR A 499 21.75 5.81 -8.58
N GLN A 500 23.04 6.17 -8.60
CA GLN A 500 23.75 6.50 -7.37
C GLN A 500 23.19 7.78 -6.74
N GLU A 501 22.88 8.82 -7.52
CA GLU A 501 22.23 10.03 -6.98
C GLU A 501 20.91 9.69 -6.28
N TRP A 502 20.12 8.79 -6.87
CA TRP A 502 18.84 8.38 -6.31
C TRP A 502 18.99 7.53 -5.04
N ILE A 503 19.89 6.54 -5.02
CA ILE A 503 20.19 5.75 -3.81
C ILE A 503 20.66 6.67 -2.69
N MET A 504 21.63 7.56 -2.96
CA MET A 504 22.15 8.50 -1.97
C MET A 504 21.09 9.45 -1.44
N SER A 505 20.10 9.84 -2.26
CA SER A 505 19.01 10.70 -1.82
C SER A 505 18.06 10.04 -0.83
N GLY A 506 18.02 8.71 -0.77
CA GLY A 506 17.24 7.98 0.22
C GLY A 506 17.95 7.79 1.54
N ASP A 507 19.13 8.37 1.71
CA ASP A 507 20.01 8.04 2.82
C ASP A 507 20.22 6.51 2.86
N ASN A 508 20.38 5.90 4.02
CA ASN A 508 20.40 4.45 4.15
C ASN A 508 18.99 3.79 4.20
N TYR A 509 17.91 4.47 3.79
CA TYR A 509 16.58 3.83 3.68
C TYR A 509 16.43 3.02 2.39
N ASN A 510 16.92 3.54 1.26
CA ASN A 510 16.96 2.80 0.00
C ASN A 510 18.29 2.06 -0.12
N HIS A 511 18.26 0.74 -0.05
CA HIS A 511 19.47 -0.05 -0.23
C HIS A 511 19.63 -0.51 -1.69
N PRO A 512 20.86 -0.58 -2.22
CA PRO A 512 21.13 -1.08 -3.56
C PRO A 512 20.97 -2.61 -3.63
N VAL A 513 20.66 -3.15 -4.81
CA VAL A 513 20.20 -4.55 -4.99
C VAL A 513 21.21 -5.50 -5.65
N TRP A 514 22.39 -5.00 -6.01
CA TRP A 514 23.50 -5.80 -6.55
C TRP A 514 24.57 -6.09 -5.50
N ARG A 515 25.34 -7.16 -5.73
CA ARG A 515 26.46 -7.55 -4.86
C ARG A 515 27.62 -6.57 -4.87
N ASP A 516 27.96 -5.95 -6.00
CA ASP A 516 29.05 -4.96 -6.07
C ASP A 516 28.78 -3.71 -5.21
N MET A 517 27.50 -3.37 -5.04
CA MET A 517 27.03 -2.23 -4.25
C MET A 517 27.02 -2.51 -2.74
N GLU A 518 27.47 -3.68 -2.28
CA GLU A 518 27.82 -3.88 -0.87
C GLU A 518 28.82 -2.79 -0.42
N ASN A 519 29.71 -2.32 -1.31
CA ASN A 519 30.66 -1.24 -1.01
C ASN A 519 30.19 0.16 -1.42
N HIS A 520 28.90 0.35 -1.68
CA HIS A 520 28.37 1.65 -2.07
C HIS A 520 28.51 2.70 -0.95
N ARG A 521 28.84 3.94 -1.31
CA ARG A 521 29.11 5.03 -0.35
C ARG A 521 27.93 5.41 0.55
N VAL A 522 26.73 4.89 0.28
CA VAL A 522 25.53 5.09 1.12
C VAL A 522 25.72 4.54 2.54
N TRP A 523 26.60 3.56 2.72
CA TRP A 523 26.97 3.02 4.03
C TRP A 523 27.87 3.96 4.84
N ASP A 524 28.54 4.90 4.17
CA ASP A 524 29.50 5.83 4.77
C ASP A 524 28.87 7.21 5.08
N LEU A 525 27.58 7.40 4.77
CA LEU A 525 26.85 8.64 5.04
C LEU A 525 26.79 8.97 6.53
N ASP A 526 26.73 7.95 7.37
CA ASP A 526 26.72 8.07 8.83
C ASP A 526 27.39 6.84 9.43
N PRO A 527 28.34 6.98 10.38
CA PRO A 527 28.98 5.84 11.03
C PRO A 527 27.97 4.89 11.70
N LYS A 528 26.77 5.35 12.06
CA LYS A 528 25.70 4.53 12.63
C LYS A 528 25.15 3.48 11.66
N TYR A 529 25.35 3.62 10.35
CA TYR A 529 24.91 2.64 9.35
C TYR A 529 25.85 1.45 9.16
N LYS A 530 27.07 1.53 9.68
CA LYS A 530 28.08 0.47 9.53
C LYS A 530 27.57 -0.94 9.91
N PRO A 531 26.78 -1.14 10.99
CA PRO A 531 26.24 -2.46 11.33
C PRO A 531 25.29 -3.03 10.26
N LEU A 532 24.66 -2.17 9.44
CA LEU A 532 23.60 -2.53 8.51
C LEU A 532 24.11 -3.05 7.16
N LYS A 533 25.39 -2.80 6.84
CA LYS A 533 26.01 -3.17 5.56
C LYS A 533 25.82 -4.65 5.19
N SER A 534 25.85 -5.53 6.18
CA SER A 534 25.74 -6.99 5.97
C SER A 534 24.31 -7.52 5.94
N LEU A 535 23.29 -6.67 6.15
CA LEU A 535 21.92 -7.12 6.39
C LEU A 535 21.34 -7.92 5.21
N ALA A 536 21.74 -7.60 3.98
CA ALA A 536 21.30 -8.30 2.77
C ALA A 536 21.54 -9.82 2.80
N GLN A 537 22.58 -10.30 3.48
CA GLN A 537 22.89 -11.73 3.54
C GLN A 537 21.89 -12.53 4.40
N TYR A 538 21.16 -11.84 5.27
CA TYR A 538 20.13 -12.43 6.12
C TYR A 538 18.72 -12.20 5.58
N SER A 539 18.59 -11.49 4.46
CA SER A 539 17.32 -11.06 3.89
C SER A 539 16.68 -12.13 3.01
N HIS A 540 15.39 -12.36 3.24
CA HIS A 540 14.56 -13.29 2.48
C HIS A 540 13.27 -12.62 1.99
N LEU A 541 12.61 -13.26 1.02
CA LEU A 541 11.22 -12.96 0.68
C LEU A 541 10.26 -13.60 1.69
N TYR A 542 9.02 -13.10 1.75
CA TYR A 542 7.94 -13.76 2.48
C TYR A 542 7.79 -15.22 2.02
N GLY A 543 7.35 -16.10 2.91
CA GLY A 543 7.20 -17.52 2.59
C GLY A 543 8.49 -18.34 2.64
N TRP A 544 9.67 -17.74 2.86
CA TRP A 544 10.92 -18.48 3.01
C TRP A 544 10.79 -19.59 4.08
N PRO A 545 11.35 -20.80 3.86
CA PRO A 545 12.24 -21.19 2.77
C PRO A 545 11.53 -21.74 1.52
N ALA A 546 10.22 -21.59 1.39
CA ALA A 546 9.55 -21.95 0.14
C ALA A 546 10.07 -21.08 -1.02
N PRO A 547 10.17 -21.64 -2.24
CA PRO A 547 10.39 -20.84 -3.44
C PRO A 547 9.31 -19.76 -3.59
N PRO A 548 9.63 -18.61 -4.19
CA PRO A 548 8.66 -17.54 -4.42
C PRO A 548 7.49 -18.02 -5.29
N ASP A 549 6.28 -17.57 -4.94
CA ASP A 549 5.02 -18.00 -5.56
C ASP A 549 3.96 -16.89 -5.40
N GLU A 550 3.08 -16.73 -6.39
CA GLU A 550 1.96 -15.79 -6.34
C GLU A 550 1.03 -16.00 -5.13
N ARG A 551 0.85 -17.24 -4.67
CA ARG A 551 -0.01 -17.61 -3.53
C ARG A 551 0.56 -17.13 -2.19
N ILE A 552 1.88 -17.01 -2.05
CA ILE A 552 2.53 -16.41 -0.88
C ILE A 552 2.13 -14.92 -0.77
N GLN A 553 1.97 -14.22 -1.89
CA GLN A 553 1.47 -12.84 -1.87
C GLN A 553 0.03 -12.76 -1.35
N LEU A 554 -0.81 -13.75 -1.67
CA LEU A 554 -2.19 -13.82 -1.18
C LEU A 554 -2.26 -14.06 0.33
N VAL A 555 -1.40 -14.94 0.86
CA VAL A 555 -1.22 -15.14 2.31
C VAL A 555 -0.82 -13.82 2.99
N THR A 556 0.09 -13.09 2.37
CA THR A 556 0.58 -11.81 2.91
C THR A 556 -0.51 -10.73 2.88
N ASN A 557 -1.23 -10.59 1.77
CA ASN A 557 -2.27 -9.57 1.59
C ASN A 557 -3.46 -9.75 2.55
N THR A 558 -3.64 -10.95 3.11
CA THR A 558 -4.70 -11.28 4.08
C THR A 558 -4.24 -11.20 5.54
N TYR A 559 -2.98 -10.83 5.78
CA TYR A 559 -2.40 -10.64 7.11
C TYR A 559 -2.52 -11.85 8.03
N ILE A 560 -2.45 -13.07 7.48
CA ILE A 560 -2.63 -14.31 8.25
C ILE A 560 -1.63 -14.39 9.41
N ILE A 561 -0.33 -14.15 9.13
CA ILE A 561 0.72 -14.20 10.14
C ILE A 561 0.51 -13.16 11.26
N PRO A 562 0.37 -11.85 10.99
CA PRO A 562 0.02 -10.88 12.03
C PRO A 562 -1.21 -11.24 12.86
N ASN A 563 -2.28 -11.67 12.21
CA ASN A 563 -3.53 -12.02 12.87
C ASN A 563 -3.36 -13.26 13.78
N MET A 564 -2.51 -14.23 13.41
CA MET A 564 -2.19 -15.39 14.25
C MET A 564 -1.56 -14.96 15.57
N PHE A 565 -0.53 -14.11 15.51
CA PHE A 565 0.11 -13.57 16.72
C PHE A 565 -0.84 -12.68 17.52
N ALA A 566 -1.59 -11.79 16.86
CA ALA A 566 -2.56 -10.90 17.50
C ALA A 566 -3.60 -11.68 18.32
N LYS A 567 -4.12 -12.80 17.78
CA LYS A 567 -5.08 -13.67 18.49
C LYS A 567 -4.51 -14.21 19.81
N VAL A 568 -3.23 -14.55 19.83
CA VAL A 568 -2.60 -15.12 21.03
C VAL A 568 -2.26 -14.05 22.05
N VAL A 569 -1.65 -12.93 21.65
CA VAL A 569 -1.26 -11.87 22.58
C VAL A 569 -2.45 -11.13 23.20
N THR A 570 -3.62 -11.18 22.55
CA THR A 570 -4.89 -10.66 23.08
C THR A 570 -5.71 -11.69 23.85
N ASN A 571 -5.19 -12.92 24.01
CA ASN A 571 -5.90 -14.06 24.60
C ASN A 571 -7.23 -14.43 23.89
N ALA A 572 -7.40 -14.05 22.62
CA ALA A 572 -8.55 -14.42 21.82
C ALA A 572 -8.50 -15.88 21.33
N ALA A 573 -7.32 -16.50 21.33
CA ALA A 573 -7.12 -17.93 21.04
C ALA A 573 -5.89 -18.48 21.78
N SER A 574 -5.88 -19.79 22.01
CA SER A 574 -4.66 -20.48 22.43
C SER A 574 -3.62 -20.50 21.28
N PRO A 575 -2.31 -20.69 21.56
CA PRO A 575 -1.30 -20.86 20.50
C PRO A 575 -1.69 -21.94 19.48
N LYS A 576 -2.17 -23.10 19.96
CA LYS A 576 -2.60 -24.21 19.11
C LYS A 576 -3.76 -23.82 18.20
N ASP A 577 -4.80 -23.19 18.74
CA ASP A 577 -5.99 -22.80 17.96
C ASP A 577 -5.63 -21.72 16.92
N ALA A 578 -4.75 -20.79 17.28
CA ALA A 578 -4.27 -19.76 16.35
C ALA A 578 -3.47 -20.36 15.18
N MET A 579 -2.60 -21.35 15.45
CA MET A 579 -1.86 -22.06 14.40
C MET A 579 -2.77 -22.89 13.49
N VAL A 580 -3.77 -23.60 14.03
CA VAL A 580 -4.76 -24.35 13.25
C VAL A 580 -5.57 -23.41 12.35
N TRP A 581 -5.96 -22.24 12.88
CA TRP A 581 -6.62 -21.21 12.10
C TRP A 581 -5.71 -20.71 10.97
N ALA A 582 -4.46 -20.35 11.26
CA ALA A 582 -3.51 -19.87 10.25
C ALA A 582 -3.25 -20.92 9.16
N GLU A 583 -3.07 -22.18 9.54
CA GLU A 583 -2.90 -23.31 8.62
C GLU A 583 -4.09 -23.44 7.68
N THR A 584 -5.31 -23.31 8.21
CA THR A 584 -6.54 -23.36 7.42
C THR A 584 -6.63 -22.21 6.41
N GLU A 585 -6.31 -20.98 6.83
CA GLU A 585 -6.32 -19.83 5.92
C GLU A 585 -5.23 -19.94 4.84
N ILE A 586 -4.03 -20.40 5.20
CA ILE A 586 -2.94 -20.62 4.22
C ILE A 586 -3.35 -21.72 3.22
N LYS A 587 -3.95 -22.82 3.67
CA LYS A 587 -4.47 -23.86 2.77
C LYS A 587 -5.50 -23.31 1.78
N ARG A 588 -6.37 -22.38 2.20
CA ARG A 588 -7.32 -21.72 1.28
C ARG A 588 -6.61 -20.87 0.23
N ALA A 589 -5.59 -20.10 0.61
CA ALA A 589 -4.80 -19.32 -0.34
C ALA A 589 -4.01 -20.20 -1.33
N PHE A 590 -3.67 -21.43 -0.93
CA PHE A 590 -2.95 -22.38 -1.79
C PHE A 590 -3.84 -23.25 -2.68
N ALA A 591 -5.16 -23.24 -2.44
CA ALA A 591 -6.16 -23.96 -3.21
C ALA A 591 -6.80 -23.13 -4.34
N SER A 592 -6.56 -21.81 -4.37
CA SER A 592 -7.17 -20.85 -5.31
C SER A 592 -6.48 -20.76 -6.66
#